data_AF-A0A1V5T869-F1
#
_entry.id   AF-A0A1V5T869-F1
#
_cell.length_a   1.000
_cell.length_b   1.000
_cell.length_c   1.000
_cell.angle_alpha   90.00
_cell.angle_beta   90.00
_cell.angle_gamma   90.00
#
_symmetry.space_group_name_H-M   'P 1'
#
loop_
_entity.id
_entity.type
_entity.pdbx_description
1 polymer ?
#
loop_
_entity_poly.entity_id
_entity_poly.type
_entity_poly.pdbx_seq_one_letter_code
_entity_poly.pdbx_strand_id
1 'polypeptide(L)'
;MSAKKQLAGNLPEVEWFRERTESFRGTWKRAEWHENGDRKLASLRQSIRRFASSINKLPENFLPSVLDQHLAVLSQGYEYQVLEIIEVAGGDRFVCRNTDGEAFVVYSHSIEINREEGSVSFLTALIRLDAAPDLPGIEDSPGTEDSPGTVDSPVPAITYGPILGWKSLVLADFSVLARECARDLARQKGVSAVVRRDPVPFWALWTLSEMPGVVHGNEEVCTCWKEGFFSADPAPYLGGTSWKRDSIGKRVRYRKTGAKPFFEQQVIYDEKTMRGIIIARRASYLVKLASLVENVFAPDSEGEGSASIMLEIALTDIFRTKPAYQTWTAPFEREDERKQKELNARSPGRQENLAVLNTAMKDLLPYINAGSVPDWAALAKKHALSPETLDTLKALYDSMAAKLR
;
A
#
# COMPACT_ATOMS: atom_id res chain seq x y z
N MET A 1 -2.61 21.71 -16.04
CA MET A 1 -3.32 22.54 -15.06
C MET A 1 -4.73 21.99 -14.95
N SER A 2 -5.00 21.17 -13.93
CA SER A 2 -6.31 20.57 -13.71
C SER A 2 -7.12 21.48 -12.80
N ALA A 3 -8.33 21.84 -13.21
CA ALA A 3 -9.24 22.65 -12.43
C ALA A 3 -9.58 21.91 -11.13
N LYS A 4 -9.01 22.33 -9.99
CA LYS A 4 -9.56 22.03 -8.67
C LYS A 4 -10.92 22.73 -8.59
N LYS A 5 -11.98 22.03 -8.97
CA LYS A 5 -13.33 22.43 -8.59
C LYS A 5 -13.40 22.22 -7.08
N GLN A 6 -13.32 23.30 -6.31
CA GLN A 6 -13.56 23.25 -4.87
C GLN A 6 -14.91 22.55 -4.66
N LEU A 7 -14.93 21.49 -3.85
CA LEU A 7 -16.16 20.85 -3.36
C LEU A 7 -16.86 21.74 -2.31
N ALA A 8 -16.57 23.05 -2.31
CA ALA A 8 -17.11 24.08 -1.43
C ALA A 8 -18.57 24.41 -1.79
N GLY A 9 -19.45 23.42 -1.66
CA GLY A 9 -20.81 23.65 -1.20
C GLY A 9 -20.80 23.77 0.33
N ASN A 10 -21.90 24.26 0.92
CA ASN A 10 -22.07 24.45 2.37
C ASN A 10 -21.78 23.16 3.16
N LEU A 11 -20.53 22.99 3.64
CA LEU A 11 -20.16 21.90 4.55
C LEU A 11 -20.72 22.22 5.95
N PRO A 12 -21.21 21.24 6.73
CA PRO A 12 -21.66 21.51 8.10
C PRO A 12 -20.56 22.13 8.96
N GLU A 13 -20.96 23.08 9.82
CA GLU A 13 -20.05 23.76 10.73
C GLU A 13 -19.51 22.83 11.83
N VAL A 14 -18.35 23.18 12.39
CA VAL A 14 -17.70 22.40 13.46
C VAL A 14 -18.64 22.22 14.65
N GLU A 15 -19.35 23.28 15.03
CA GLU A 15 -20.33 23.28 16.12
C GLU A 15 -21.45 22.26 15.89
N TRP A 16 -21.96 22.15 14.66
CA TRP A 16 -22.95 21.14 14.31
C TRP A 16 -22.40 19.72 14.52
N PHE A 17 -21.16 19.45 14.08
CA PHE A 17 -20.52 18.16 14.33
C PHE A 17 -20.32 17.87 15.81
N ARG A 18 -19.93 18.89 16.60
CA ARG A 18 -19.77 18.76 18.06
C ARG A 18 -21.08 18.42 18.75
N GLU A 19 -22.16 19.11 18.42
CA GLU A 19 -23.51 18.84 18.95
C GLU A 19 -23.97 17.42 18.60
N ARG A 20 -23.81 17.02 17.33
CA ARG A 20 -24.15 15.67 16.88
C ARG A 20 -23.29 14.61 17.57
N THR A 21 -21.99 14.84 17.72
CA THR A 21 -21.08 13.94 18.44
C THR A 21 -21.51 13.76 19.90
N GLU A 22 -21.85 14.85 20.60
CA GLU A 22 -22.29 14.80 21.99
C GLU A 22 -23.58 13.99 22.17
N SER A 23 -24.47 13.97 21.17
CA SER A 23 -25.69 13.14 21.20
C SER A 23 -25.41 11.63 21.30
N PHE A 24 -24.25 11.17 20.83
CA PHE A 24 -23.83 9.75 20.95
C PHE A 24 -23.18 9.41 22.29
N ARG A 25 -22.82 10.41 23.11
CA ARG A 25 -22.11 10.19 24.38
C ARG A 25 -22.84 9.22 25.31
N GLY A 26 -24.18 9.31 25.37
CA GLY A 26 -24.99 8.40 26.18
C GLY A 26 -24.87 6.94 25.73
N THR A 27 -24.95 6.71 24.41
CA THR A 27 -24.80 5.40 23.79
C THR A 27 -23.41 4.83 24.02
N TRP A 28 -22.37 5.65 23.85
CA TRP A 28 -20.98 5.23 24.08
C TRP A 28 -20.66 4.91 25.53
N LYS A 29 -21.25 5.64 26.49
CA LYS A 29 -21.10 5.34 27.92
C LYS A 29 -21.79 4.03 28.32
N ARG A 30 -22.95 3.72 27.74
CA ARG A 30 -23.67 2.48 28.05
C ARG A 30 -23.03 1.26 27.37
N ALA A 31 -22.45 1.45 26.19
CA ALA A 31 -21.72 0.43 25.45
C ALA A 31 -22.50 -0.90 25.32
N GLU A 32 -23.80 -0.81 25.01
CA GLU A 32 -24.74 -1.94 24.97
C GLU A 32 -24.31 -3.06 24.00
N TRP A 33 -23.43 -2.75 23.05
CA TRP A 33 -22.87 -3.76 22.13
C TRP A 33 -22.01 -4.82 22.82
N HIS A 34 -21.51 -4.55 24.03
CA HIS A 34 -20.81 -5.54 24.88
C HIS A 34 -21.74 -6.63 25.39
N GLU A 35 -23.06 -6.42 25.39
CA GLU A 35 -24.01 -7.48 25.66
C GLU A 35 -23.85 -8.61 24.63
N ASN A 36 -23.55 -9.81 25.13
CA ASN A 36 -23.19 -10.98 24.32
C ASN A 36 -21.97 -10.77 23.40
N GLY A 37 -21.07 -9.84 23.76
CA GLY A 37 -19.89 -9.49 22.96
C GLY A 37 -19.00 -10.69 22.63
N ASP A 38 -18.74 -11.57 23.59
CA ASP A 38 -17.95 -12.80 23.38
C ASP A 38 -18.52 -13.71 22.28
N ARG A 39 -19.86 -13.79 22.19
CA ARG A 39 -20.54 -14.58 21.18
C ARG A 39 -20.41 -13.93 19.81
N LYS A 40 -20.53 -12.59 19.73
CA LYS A 40 -20.35 -11.83 18.49
C LYS A 40 -18.91 -11.92 17.96
N LEU A 41 -17.92 -11.91 18.86
CA LEU A 41 -16.50 -12.01 18.53
C LEU A 41 -16.00 -13.44 18.29
N ALA A 42 -16.82 -14.46 18.55
CA ALA A 42 -16.39 -15.86 18.45
C ALA A 42 -15.87 -16.23 17.04
N SER A 43 -16.43 -15.62 15.99
CA SER A 43 -16.00 -15.82 14.60
C SER A 43 -14.56 -15.35 14.34
N LEU A 44 -14.08 -14.36 15.08
CA LEU A 44 -12.74 -13.80 14.88
C LEU A 44 -11.63 -14.66 15.50
N ARG A 45 -11.95 -15.61 16.38
CA ARG A 45 -10.96 -16.41 17.13
C ARG A 45 -9.95 -17.10 16.21
N GLN A 46 -10.41 -17.65 15.08
CA GLN A 46 -9.52 -18.31 14.13
C GLN A 46 -8.59 -17.31 13.42
N SER A 47 -9.13 -16.16 12.99
CA SER A 47 -8.32 -15.13 12.34
C SER A 47 -7.33 -14.49 13.31
N ILE A 48 -7.71 -14.21 14.56
CA ILE A 48 -6.79 -13.72 15.60
C ILE A 48 -5.62 -14.68 15.78
N ARG A 49 -5.89 -16.00 15.86
CA ARG A 49 -4.82 -17.02 15.94
C ARG A 49 -3.94 -17.02 14.69
N ARG A 50 -4.53 -16.93 13.50
CA ARG A 50 -3.81 -16.90 12.21
C ARG A 50 -2.85 -15.72 12.13
N PHE A 51 -3.27 -14.54 12.61
CA PHE A 51 -2.49 -13.29 12.52
C PHE A 51 -1.79 -12.91 13.83
N ALA A 52 -1.73 -13.82 14.82
CA ALA A 52 -1.16 -13.55 16.14
C ALA A 52 0.28 -13.01 16.08
N SER A 53 1.10 -13.50 15.16
CA SER A 53 2.49 -13.02 14.99
C SER A 53 2.59 -11.54 14.60
N SER A 54 1.58 -11.00 13.92
CA SER A 54 1.51 -9.58 13.57
C SER A 54 0.84 -8.79 14.68
N ILE A 55 -0.29 -9.29 15.22
CA ILE A 55 -1.04 -8.62 16.29
C ILE A 55 -0.17 -8.41 17.53
N ASN A 56 0.65 -9.40 17.89
CA ASN A 56 1.54 -9.31 19.07
C ASN A 56 2.67 -8.28 18.91
N LYS A 57 2.89 -7.71 17.72
CA LYS A 57 3.84 -6.61 17.48
C LYS A 57 3.19 -5.24 17.67
N LEU A 58 1.87 -5.19 17.79
CA LEU A 58 1.10 -3.96 17.97
C LEU A 58 1.09 -3.54 19.46
N PRO A 59 0.78 -2.27 19.77
CA PRO A 59 0.71 -1.78 21.15
C PRO A 59 -0.17 -2.65 22.06
N GLU A 60 0.17 -2.78 23.35
CA GLU A 60 -0.52 -3.68 24.28
C GLU A 60 -2.04 -3.46 24.35
N ASN A 61 -2.49 -2.21 24.32
CA ASN A 61 -3.90 -1.83 24.38
C ASN A 61 -4.61 -1.82 23.02
N PHE A 62 -3.93 -2.24 21.95
CA PHE A 62 -4.48 -2.25 20.59
C PHE A 62 -5.71 -3.17 20.49
N LEU A 63 -5.54 -4.44 20.87
CA LEU A 63 -6.56 -5.46 20.63
C LEU A 63 -7.88 -5.17 21.37
N PRO A 64 -7.88 -4.79 22.67
CA PRO A 64 -9.12 -4.36 23.34
C PRO A 64 -9.84 -3.21 22.61
N SER A 65 -9.08 -2.21 22.13
CA SER A 65 -9.63 -1.01 21.50
C SER A 65 -10.30 -1.32 20.14
N VAL A 66 -9.65 -2.13 19.30
CA VAL A 66 -10.24 -2.50 17.99
C VAL A 66 -11.38 -3.51 18.11
N LEU A 67 -11.37 -4.36 19.16
CA LEU A 67 -12.49 -5.26 19.44
C LEU A 67 -13.74 -4.50 19.90
N ASP A 68 -13.58 -3.47 20.74
CA ASP A 68 -14.69 -2.58 21.11
C ASP A 68 -15.30 -1.89 19.89
N GLN A 69 -14.46 -1.29 19.04
CA GLN A 69 -14.91 -0.69 17.78
C GLN A 69 -15.64 -1.69 16.89
N HIS A 70 -15.14 -2.92 16.78
CA HIS A 70 -15.78 -3.95 15.98
C HIS A 70 -17.15 -4.35 16.52
N LEU A 71 -17.29 -4.49 17.85
CA LEU A 71 -18.58 -4.77 18.48
C LEU A 71 -19.61 -3.67 18.20
N ALA A 72 -19.17 -2.40 18.24
CA ALA A 72 -20.02 -1.27 17.89
C ALA A 72 -20.44 -1.33 16.42
N VAL A 73 -19.52 -1.61 15.49
CA VAL A 73 -19.83 -1.84 14.06
C VAL A 73 -20.88 -2.94 13.88
N LEU A 74 -20.74 -4.06 14.58
CA LEU A 74 -21.69 -5.17 14.49
C LEU A 74 -23.09 -4.82 15.02
N SER A 75 -23.23 -3.82 15.89
CA SER A 75 -24.45 -3.61 16.69
C SER A 75 -25.16 -2.27 16.48
N GLN A 76 -24.45 -1.21 16.05
CA GLN A 76 -24.95 0.17 16.07
C GLN A 76 -25.13 0.80 14.67
N GLY A 77 -25.03 -0.01 13.61
CA GLY A 77 -25.10 0.50 12.23
C GLY A 77 -23.85 1.27 11.79
N TYR A 78 -22.77 1.25 12.58
CA TYR A 78 -21.51 1.88 12.18
C TYR A 78 -20.86 1.08 11.05
N GLU A 79 -20.06 1.76 10.23
CA GLU A 79 -19.49 1.20 9.01
C GLU A 79 -17.98 1.32 9.03
N TYR A 80 -17.27 0.22 8.79
CA TYR A 80 -15.85 0.34 8.48
C TYR A 80 -15.68 1.07 7.15
N GLN A 81 -14.77 2.03 7.11
CA GLN A 81 -14.38 2.70 5.87
C GLN A 81 -12.87 2.79 5.82
N VAL A 82 -12.33 2.55 4.62
CA VAL A 82 -10.95 2.92 4.28
C VAL A 82 -11.03 4.23 3.53
N LEU A 83 -10.36 5.25 4.03
CA LEU A 83 -10.50 6.63 3.62
C LEU A 83 -9.16 7.21 3.15
N GLU A 84 -9.22 8.10 2.17
CA GLU A 84 -8.15 8.99 1.73
C GLU A 84 -8.67 10.43 1.83
N ILE A 85 -7.85 11.35 2.38
CA ILE A 85 -8.22 12.77 2.47
C ILE A 85 -8.04 13.41 1.09
N ILE A 86 -9.12 13.95 0.55
CA ILE A 86 -9.10 14.71 -0.71
C ILE A 86 -9.02 16.23 -0.46
N GLU A 87 -9.55 16.71 0.66
CA GLU A 87 -9.51 18.12 1.06
C GLU A 87 -9.49 18.27 2.59
N VAL A 88 -8.71 19.23 3.10
CA VAL A 88 -8.71 19.62 4.52
C VAL A 88 -9.61 20.84 4.67
N ALA A 89 -10.77 20.67 5.30
CA ALA A 89 -11.78 21.72 5.49
C ALA A 89 -11.56 22.54 6.79
N GLY A 90 -10.57 22.16 7.60
CA GLY A 90 -10.17 22.85 8.83
C GLY A 90 -11.07 22.55 10.03
N GLY A 91 -10.55 22.81 11.23
CA GLY A 91 -11.26 22.54 12.49
C GLY A 91 -11.59 21.05 12.67
N ASP A 92 -10.60 20.18 12.42
CA ASP A 92 -10.74 18.71 12.41
C ASP A 92 -11.76 18.15 11.39
N ARG A 93 -12.15 18.92 10.36
CA ARG A 93 -13.01 18.45 9.25
C ARG A 93 -12.18 18.12 8.02
N PHE A 94 -12.49 16.97 7.43
CA PHE A 94 -11.83 16.44 6.24
C PHE A 94 -12.87 16.02 5.22
N VAL A 95 -12.67 16.38 3.96
CA VAL A 95 -13.38 15.71 2.87
C VAL A 95 -12.55 14.49 2.52
N CYS A 96 -13.13 13.32 2.71
CA CYS A 96 -12.51 12.02 2.48
C CYS A 96 -13.24 11.28 1.36
N ARG A 97 -12.51 10.41 0.66
CA ARG A 97 -13.07 9.48 -0.31
C ARG A 97 -12.79 8.05 0.14
N ASN A 98 -13.76 7.16 -0.02
CA ASN A 98 -13.57 5.73 0.28
C ASN A 98 -13.14 4.91 -0.95
N THR A 99 -12.96 3.60 -0.76
CA THR A 99 -12.56 2.65 -1.82
C THR A 99 -13.58 2.51 -2.96
N ASP A 100 -14.84 2.86 -2.70
CA ASP A 100 -15.95 2.77 -3.65
C ASP A 100 -16.22 4.12 -4.34
N GLY A 101 -15.43 5.15 -4.03
CA GLY A 101 -15.52 6.49 -4.61
C GLY A 101 -16.50 7.44 -3.91
N GLU A 102 -17.19 6.99 -2.86
CA GLU A 102 -18.10 7.82 -2.06
C GLU A 102 -17.33 8.87 -1.26
N ALA A 103 -17.86 10.09 -1.22
CA ALA A 103 -17.27 11.21 -0.51
C ALA A 103 -17.94 11.42 0.86
N PHE A 104 -17.14 11.72 1.88
CA PHE A 104 -17.58 11.99 3.25
C PHE A 104 -17.00 13.31 3.75
N VAL A 105 -17.76 14.07 4.53
CA VAL A 105 -17.23 15.12 5.41
C VAL A 105 -17.03 14.52 6.78
N VAL A 106 -15.79 14.16 7.11
CA VAL A 106 -15.46 13.49 8.38
C VAL A 106 -14.95 14.52 9.38
N TYR A 107 -15.61 14.60 10.54
CA TYR A 107 -15.11 15.32 11.70
C TYR A 107 -14.36 14.38 12.64
N SER A 108 -13.04 14.55 12.76
CA SER A 108 -12.20 13.68 13.60
C SER A 108 -10.83 14.28 13.92
N HIS A 109 -10.58 14.59 15.19
CA HIS A 109 -9.27 15.04 15.65
C HIS A 109 -8.17 13.97 15.46
N SER A 110 -8.52 12.69 15.56
CA SER A 110 -7.57 11.59 15.36
C SER A 110 -7.11 11.46 13.90
N ILE A 111 -7.93 11.85 12.92
CA ILE A 111 -7.50 11.95 11.52
C ILE A 111 -6.45 13.05 11.37
N GLU A 112 -6.62 14.19 12.04
CA GLU A 112 -5.64 15.28 11.99
C GLU A 112 -4.27 14.80 12.51
N ILE A 113 -4.24 14.14 13.67
CA ILE A 113 -3.00 13.60 14.25
C ILE A 113 -2.31 12.63 13.27
N ASN A 114 -3.05 11.64 12.74
CA ASN A 114 -2.46 10.66 11.81
C ASN A 114 -1.98 11.33 10.50
N ARG A 115 -2.68 12.37 10.02
CA ARG A 115 -2.30 13.15 8.84
C ARG A 115 -1.02 13.94 9.08
N GLU A 116 -0.87 14.58 10.24
CA GLU A 116 0.35 15.27 10.64
C GLU A 116 1.55 14.31 10.76
N GLU A 117 1.30 13.06 11.16
CA GLU A 117 2.29 11.98 11.18
C GLU A 117 2.63 11.42 9.79
N GLY A 118 1.93 11.87 8.74
CA GLY A 118 2.18 11.54 7.34
C GLY A 118 1.35 10.38 6.79
N SER A 119 0.29 9.96 7.48
CA SER A 119 -0.61 8.93 6.96
C SER A 119 -1.39 9.43 5.74
N VAL A 120 -1.48 8.58 4.72
CA VAL A 120 -2.18 8.86 3.45
C VAL A 120 -3.52 8.13 3.34
N SER A 121 -3.69 7.03 4.08
CA SER A 121 -4.95 6.31 4.18
C SER A 121 -5.28 5.94 5.61
N PHE A 122 -6.58 5.75 5.88
CA PHE A 122 -7.12 5.55 7.22
C PHE A 122 -8.18 4.45 7.21
N LEU A 123 -8.10 3.49 8.11
CA LEU A 123 -9.19 2.55 8.41
C LEU A 123 -9.85 2.97 9.71
N THR A 124 -11.16 3.21 9.67
CA THR A 124 -11.93 3.68 10.82
C THR A 124 -13.38 3.19 10.75
N ALA A 125 -14.07 3.18 11.88
CA ALA A 125 -15.52 3.04 11.91
C ALA A 125 -16.17 4.43 11.81
N LEU A 126 -16.95 4.65 10.76
CA LEU A 126 -17.77 5.84 10.57
C LEU A 126 -19.17 5.64 11.14
N ILE A 127 -19.68 6.73 11.70
CA ILE A 127 -21.09 6.95 11.98
C ILE A 127 -21.56 7.99 10.98
N ARG A 128 -22.41 7.58 10.03
CA ARG A 128 -23.09 8.51 9.14
C ARG A 128 -24.02 9.38 9.96
N LEU A 129 -23.97 10.68 9.74
CA LEU A 129 -24.90 11.63 10.33
C LEU A 129 -25.92 12.00 9.26
N ASP A 130 -27.20 12.00 9.63
CA ASP A 130 -28.23 12.55 8.76
C ASP A 130 -27.88 14.01 8.48
N ALA A 131 -27.91 14.40 7.20
CA ALA A 131 -27.71 15.78 6.80
C ALA A 131 -28.66 16.70 7.59
N ALA A 132 -28.19 17.89 7.96
CA ALA A 132 -29.08 18.89 8.55
C ALA A 132 -30.23 19.16 7.56
N PRO A 133 -31.51 19.11 7.98
CA PRO A 133 -32.63 19.46 7.10
C PRO A 133 -32.59 20.92 6.62
N ASP A 134 -31.73 21.76 7.21
CA ASP A 134 -31.68 23.21 6.95
C ASP A 134 -30.29 23.66 6.46
N LEU A 135 -29.77 23.08 5.38
CA LEU A 135 -28.75 23.77 4.59
C LEU A 135 -29.48 24.80 3.69
N PRO A 136 -29.39 26.12 3.95
CA PRO A 136 -30.05 27.11 3.10
C PRO A 136 -29.45 27.05 1.70
N GLY A 137 -30.24 26.61 0.72
CA GLY A 137 -29.86 26.56 -0.70
C GLY A 137 -30.42 25.40 -1.51
N ILE A 138 -31.03 24.37 -0.89
CA ILE A 138 -31.72 23.32 -1.64
C ILE A 138 -33.20 23.72 -1.74
N GLU A 139 -33.49 24.67 -2.62
CA GLU A 139 -34.84 24.74 -3.18
C GLU A 139 -35.00 23.54 -4.11
N ASP A 140 -35.83 22.58 -3.70
CA ASP A 140 -36.34 21.52 -4.56
C ASP A 140 -37.01 22.17 -5.78
N SER A 141 -36.27 22.28 -6.89
CA SER A 141 -36.87 22.55 -8.19
C SER A 141 -37.45 21.23 -8.70
N PRO A 142 -38.78 21.09 -8.81
CA PRO A 142 -39.37 19.85 -9.27
C PRO A 142 -39.19 19.76 -10.79
N GLY A 143 -38.39 18.78 -11.22
CA GLY A 143 -38.35 18.30 -12.60
C GLY A 143 -37.15 18.78 -13.40
N THR A 144 -36.08 17.99 -13.37
CA THR A 144 -35.24 17.76 -14.56
C THR A 144 -34.59 16.40 -14.44
N GLU A 145 -34.70 15.64 -15.52
CA GLU A 145 -34.24 14.27 -15.68
C GLU A 145 -32.74 14.09 -15.36
N ASP A 146 -32.42 12.89 -14.84
CA ASP A 146 -31.10 12.40 -14.49
C ASP A 146 -30.05 12.73 -15.56
N SER A 147 -29.23 13.73 -15.28
CA SER A 147 -27.99 13.97 -16.00
C SER A 147 -26.86 13.19 -15.29
N PRO A 148 -26.12 12.32 -15.99
CA PRO A 148 -25.02 11.57 -15.37
C PRO A 148 -23.86 12.53 -15.10
N GLY A 149 -23.72 12.99 -13.86
CA GLY A 149 -22.61 13.85 -13.45
C GLY A 149 -22.79 14.69 -12.18
N THR A 150 -23.92 14.62 -11.48
CA THR A 150 -24.04 15.26 -10.15
C THR A 150 -23.27 14.44 -9.12
N VAL A 151 -22.16 14.99 -8.62
CA VAL A 151 -21.48 14.47 -7.44
C VAL A 151 -22.44 14.68 -6.27
N ASP A 152 -22.97 13.59 -5.72
CA ASP A 152 -23.74 13.64 -4.48
C ASP A 152 -22.94 14.39 -3.42
N SER A 153 -23.58 15.34 -2.73
CA SER A 153 -22.96 16.11 -1.67
C SER A 153 -22.28 15.17 -0.66
N PRO A 154 -21.04 15.45 -0.22
CA PRO A 154 -20.32 14.53 0.66
C PRO A 154 -21.09 14.23 1.96
N VAL A 155 -21.13 12.97 2.37
CA VAL A 155 -21.93 12.52 3.51
C VAL A 155 -21.28 12.97 4.83
N PRO A 156 -21.97 13.74 5.70
CA PRO A 156 -21.43 14.09 7.00
C PRO A 156 -21.25 12.85 7.88
N ALA A 157 -20.08 12.71 8.50
CA ALA A 157 -19.76 11.57 9.34
C ALA A 157 -18.83 11.94 10.51
N ILE A 158 -18.91 11.15 11.57
CA ILE A 158 -17.96 11.17 12.70
C ILE A 158 -17.32 9.79 12.86
N THR A 159 -16.19 9.73 13.55
CA THR A 159 -15.47 8.48 13.80
C THR A 159 -15.76 7.91 15.18
N TYR A 160 -15.79 6.59 15.31
CA TYR A 160 -15.84 5.89 16.59
C TYR A 160 -14.63 4.97 16.78
N GLY A 161 -14.00 5.02 17.96
CA GLY A 161 -12.87 4.14 18.30
C GLY A 161 -11.55 4.52 17.62
N PRO A 162 -10.57 3.60 17.55
CA PRO A 162 -9.25 3.87 16.99
C PRO A 162 -9.29 4.12 15.48
N ILE A 163 -8.40 4.99 15.01
CA ILE A 163 -8.15 5.23 13.58
C ILE A 163 -6.78 4.65 13.25
N LEU A 164 -6.75 3.73 12.30
CA LEU A 164 -5.51 3.11 11.85
C LEU A 164 -5.03 3.85 10.59
N GLY A 165 -3.94 4.60 10.71
CA GLY A 165 -3.30 5.30 9.59
C GLY A 165 -2.15 4.49 8.96
N TRP A 166 -1.95 4.66 7.66
CA TRP A 166 -0.77 4.16 6.94
C TRP A 166 -0.12 5.24 6.09
N LYS A 167 1.22 5.30 6.10
CA LYS A 167 2.01 6.27 5.31
C LYS A 167 2.14 5.92 3.83
N SER A 168 1.82 4.70 3.45
CA SER A 168 2.19 4.15 2.14
C SER A 168 1.17 3.23 1.49
N LEU A 169 0.30 2.55 2.26
CA LEU A 169 -0.82 1.82 1.68
C LEU A 169 -1.88 2.81 1.21
N VAL A 170 -2.34 2.67 -0.03
CA VAL A 170 -3.37 3.53 -0.63
C VAL A 170 -4.69 2.77 -0.81
N LEU A 171 -5.78 3.47 -1.12
CA LEU A 171 -7.12 2.85 -1.29
C LEU A 171 -7.11 1.63 -2.22
N ALA A 172 -6.38 1.71 -3.34
CA ALA A 172 -6.27 0.62 -4.30
C ALA A 172 -5.65 -0.66 -3.69
N ASP A 173 -4.70 -0.52 -2.76
CA ASP A 173 -4.08 -1.65 -2.07
C ASP A 173 -5.10 -2.39 -1.21
N PHE A 174 -5.95 -1.66 -0.49
CA PHE A 174 -7.04 -2.25 0.31
C PHE A 174 -8.05 -3.01 -0.56
N SER A 175 -8.32 -2.53 -1.78
CA SER A 175 -9.17 -3.25 -2.74
C SER A 175 -8.53 -4.55 -3.24
N VAL A 176 -7.20 -4.62 -3.35
CA VAL A 176 -6.49 -5.88 -3.63
C VAL A 176 -6.58 -6.82 -2.43
N LEU A 177 -6.24 -6.33 -1.23
CA LEU A 177 -6.21 -7.13 0.00
C LEU A 177 -7.60 -7.67 0.38
N ALA A 178 -8.66 -6.90 0.15
CA ALA A 178 -10.03 -7.35 0.35
C ALA A 178 -10.40 -8.51 -0.60
N ARG A 179 -9.93 -8.49 -1.84
CA ARG A 179 -10.13 -9.59 -2.79
C ARG A 179 -9.39 -10.86 -2.37
N GLU A 180 -8.20 -10.71 -1.79
CA GLU A 180 -7.44 -11.84 -1.23
C GLU A 180 -8.13 -12.45 0.00
N CYS A 181 -8.76 -11.62 0.84
CA CYS A 181 -9.57 -12.11 1.96
C CYS A 181 -10.88 -12.78 1.52
N ALA A 182 -11.53 -12.23 0.49
CA ALA A 182 -12.95 -12.45 0.26
C ALA A 182 -13.42 -12.06 -1.16
N ARG A 183 -12.81 -12.59 -2.22
CA ARG A 183 -13.05 -12.18 -3.62
C ARG A 183 -14.51 -11.87 -3.97
N ASP A 184 -15.44 -12.80 -3.72
CA ASP A 184 -16.85 -12.63 -4.09
C ASP A 184 -17.54 -11.55 -3.26
N LEU A 185 -17.23 -11.48 -1.95
CA LEU A 185 -17.80 -10.46 -1.07
C LEU A 185 -17.26 -9.07 -1.41
N ALA A 186 -15.96 -8.95 -1.69
CA ALA A 186 -15.34 -7.71 -2.14
C ALA A 186 -15.98 -7.22 -3.43
N ARG A 187 -16.21 -8.12 -4.39
CA ARG A 187 -16.85 -7.81 -5.68
C ARG A 187 -18.30 -7.37 -5.52
N GLN A 188 -19.06 -7.98 -4.61
CA GLN A 188 -20.49 -7.72 -4.46
C GLN A 188 -20.83 -6.58 -3.51
N LYS A 189 -20.02 -6.36 -2.47
CA LYS A 189 -20.34 -5.47 -1.34
C LYS A 189 -19.19 -4.53 -0.93
N GLY A 190 -18.12 -4.48 -1.71
CA GLY A 190 -17.00 -3.57 -1.47
C GLY A 190 -16.10 -3.97 -0.29
N VAL A 191 -15.08 -3.14 -0.06
CA VAL A 191 -14.05 -3.37 0.97
C VAL A 191 -14.64 -3.32 2.38
N SER A 192 -15.55 -2.37 2.64
CA SER A 192 -16.21 -2.20 3.94
C SER A 192 -16.85 -3.49 4.44
N ALA A 193 -17.58 -4.20 3.59
CA ALA A 193 -18.24 -5.46 3.95
C ALA A 193 -17.24 -6.58 4.26
N VAL A 194 -16.09 -6.61 3.57
CA VAL A 194 -15.02 -7.58 3.85
C VAL A 194 -14.40 -7.32 5.21
N VAL A 195 -14.07 -6.06 5.52
CA VAL A 195 -13.53 -5.67 6.83
C VAL A 195 -14.56 -5.95 7.94
N ARG A 196 -15.84 -5.63 7.71
CA ARG A 196 -16.91 -5.94 8.66
C ARG A 196 -17.03 -7.43 8.95
N ARG A 197 -16.80 -8.31 7.96
CA ARG A 197 -16.89 -9.77 8.16
C ARG A 197 -15.70 -10.29 8.98
N ASP A 198 -14.50 -9.85 8.65
CA ASP A 198 -13.27 -10.22 9.35
C ASP A 198 -12.25 -9.08 9.27
N PRO A 199 -12.16 -8.22 10.30
CA PRO A 199 -11.27 -7.06 10.29
C PRO A 199 -9.83 -7.42 10.66
N VAL A 200 -9.60 -8.62 11.19
CA VAL A 200 -8.31 -9.03 11.76
C VAL A 200 -7.14 -8.96 10.77
N PRO A 201 -7.28 -9.38 9.49
CA PRO A 201 -6.22 -9.21 8.50
C PRO A 201 -5.82 -7.74 8.33
N PHE A 202 -6.79 -6.82 8.40
CA PHE A 202 -6.56 -5.39 8.25
C PHE A 202 -5.97 -4.74 9.51
N TRP A 203 -6.32 -5.25 10.69
CA TRP A 203 -5.62 -4.89 11.92
C TRP A 203 -4.15 -5.31 11.89
N ALA A 204 -3.86 -6.52 11.39
CA ALA A 204 -2.50 -7.01 11.25
C ALA A 204 -1.66 -6.14 10.29
N LEU A 205 -2.28 -5.52 9.26
CA LEU A 205 -1.61 -4.55 8.37
C LEU A 205 -1.04 -3.35 9.12
N TRP A 206 -1.55 -3.02 10.30
CA TRP A 206 -1.07 -1.85 11.05
C TRP A 206 0.38 -1.98 11.51
N THR A 207 0.95 -3.21 11.47
CA THR A 207 2.40 -3.42 11.66
C THR A 207 3.27 -2.74 10.58
N LEU A 208 2.67 -2.31 9.46
CA LEU A 208 3.32 -1.60 8.37
C LEU A 208 2.98 -0.09 8.36
N SER A 209 2.32 0.45 9.40
CA SER A 209 1.82 1.85 9.42
C SER A 209 2.90 2.88 9.12
N GLU A 210 4.07 2.71 9.74
CA GLU A 210 5.20 3.62 9.67
C GLU A 210 6.07 3.45 8.43
N MET A 211 5.84 2.40 7.63
CA MET A 211 6.69 2.10 6.48
C MET A 211 6.46 3.15 5.39
N PRO A 212 7.49 3.90 4.97
CA PRO A 212 7.33 4.92 3.95
C PRO A 212 7.15 4.31 2.57
N GLY A 213 6.42 5.02 1.70
CA GLY A 213 6.37 4.70 0.28
C GLY A 213 7.75 4.85 -0.36
N VAL A 214 8.02 4.08 -1.42
CA VAL A 214 9.28 4.15 -2.14
C VAL A 214 9.06 4.93 -3.44
N VAL A 215 9.75 6.04 -3.60
CA VAL A 215 9.62 6.95 -4.75
C VAL A 215 10.97 7.14 -5.42
N HIS A 216 11.00 7.17 -6.75
CA HIS A 216 12.18 7.52 -7.54
C HIS A 216 11.89 8.71 -8.47
N GLY A 217 12.43 9.88 -8.11
CA GLY A 217 12.06 11.14 -8.76
C GLY A 217 10.64 11.52 -8.35
N ASN A 218 9.73 11.61 -9.31
CA ASN A 218 8.32 11.97 -9.07
C ASN A 218 7.36 10.77 -9.28
N GLU A 219 7.88 9.55 -9.32
CA GLU A 219 7.06 8.35 -9.55
C GLU A 219 7.30 7.32 -8.45
N GLU A 220 6.21 6.74 -7.96
CA GLU A 220 6.25 5.61 -7.04
C GLU A 220 6.93 4.41 -7.70
N VAL A 221 7.69 3.68 -6.90
CA VAL A 221 8.25 2.39 -7.28
C VAL A 221 7.22 1.31 -6.95
N CYS A 222 6.72 0.65 -7.99
CA CYS A 222 5.69 -0.38 -7.89
C CYS A 222 5.89 -1.41 -8.99
N THR A 223 5.49 -2.65 -8.77
CA THR A 223 5.48 -3.66 -9.83
C THR A 223 4.19 -3.53 -10.61
N CYS A 224 4.28 -3.09 -11.86
CA CYS A 224 3.16 -3.05 -12.77
C CYS A 224 3.31 -4.16 -13.81
N TRP A 225 2.21 -4.79 -14.19
CA TRP A 225 2.23 -5.85 -15.19
C TRP A 225 0.97 -5.87 -16.05
N LYS A 226 1.10 -6.47 -17.24
CA LYS A 226 -0.03 -6.87 -18.09
C LYS A 226 0.13 -8.32 -18.50
N GLU A 227 -0.89 -9.13 -18.25
CA GLU A 227 -1.01 -10.48 -18.81
C GLU A 227 -1.72 -10.44 -20.17
N GLY A 228 -1.43 -11.42 -21.03
CA GLY A 228 -2.00 -11.48 -22.37
C GLY A 228 -1.43 -12.59 -23.23
N PHE A 229 -1.52 -12.40 -24.55
CA PHE A 229 -1.01 -13.33 -25.56
C PHE A 229 -0.01 -12.65 -26.49
N PHE A 230 1.03 -13.39 -26.83
CA PHE A 230 1.97 -13.02 -27.86
C PHE A 230 1.59 -13.69 -29.19
N SER A 231 1.61 -12.96 -30.30
CA SER A 231 1.41 -13.54 -31.64
C SER A 231 2.68 -14.17 -32.22
N ALA A 232 3.85 -13.74 -31.72
CA ALA A 232 5.17 -14.23 -32.10
C ALA A 232 6.19 -13.97 -30.98
N ASP A 233 7.42 -14.49 -31.13
CA ASP A 233 8.52 -14.16 -30.23
C ASP A 233 8.76 -12.63 -30.18
N PRO A 234 8.73 -11.98 -29.00
CA PRO A 234 8.86 -10.53 -28.91
C PRO A 234 10.28 -10.01 -29.15
N ALA A 235 11.31 -10.87 -29.24
CA ALA A 235 12.71 -10.44 -29.41
C ALA A 235 12.96 -9.38 -30.50
N PRO A 236 12.40 -9.46 -31.73
CA PRO A 236 12.64 -8.46 -32.77
C PRO A 236 12.15 -7.06 -32.42
N TYR A 237 11.18 -6.96 -31.50
CA TYR A 237 10.54 -5.71 -31.07
C TYR A 237 11.22 -5.12 -29.81
N LEU A 238 11.90 -5.96 -29.03
CA LEU A 238 12.69 -5.57 -27.87
C LEU A 238 14.03 -4.98 -28.33
N GLY A 239 14.01 -3.69 -28.70
CA GLY A 239 15.14 -3.00 -29.31
C GLY A 239 16.51 -3.21 -28.61
N GLY A 240 17.47 -3.74 -29.36
CA GLY A 240 18.91 -3.71 -29.08
C GLY A 240 19.46 -4.78 -28.12
N THR A 241 20.79 -4.80 -27.98
CA THR A 241 21.59 -5.78 -27.21
C THR A 241 21.42 -5.71 -25.68
N SER A 242 20.58 -4.82 -25.18
CA SER A 242 20.37 -4.59 -23.74
C SER A 242 19.46 -5.62 -23.06
N TRP A 243 18.78 -6.45 -23.84
CA TRP A 243 17.89 -7.50 -23.33
C TRP A 243 18.64 -8.83 -23.24
N LYS A 244 18.57 -9.46 -22.08
CA LYS A 244 19.10 -10.82 -21.85
C LYS A 244 17.96 -11.82 -21.96
N ARG A 245 18.19 -12.89 -22.73
CA ARG A 245 17.25 -14.01 -22.87
C ARG A 245 17.67 -15.14 -21.93
N ASP A 246 16.73 -15.59 -21.11
CA ASP A 246 16.83 -16.80 -20.31
C ASP A 246 15.64 -17.72 -20.62
N SER A 247 15.80 -19.03 -20.44
CA SER A 247 14.72 -20.01 -20.63
C SER A 247 14.71 -21.05 -19.53
N ILE A 248 13.51 -21.41 -19.06
CA ILE A 248 13.27 -22.52 -18.13
C ILE A 248 12.16 -23.39 -18.72
N GLY A 249 12.55 -24.57 -19.21
CA GLY A 249 11.64 -25.41 -19.99
C GLY A 249 11.14 -24.65 -21.22
N LYS A 250 9.81 -24.50 -21.33
CA LYS A 250 9.15 -23.76 -22.42
C LYS A 250 8.88 -22.28 -22.11
N ARG A 251 9.23 -21.82 -20.91
CA ARG A 251 9.08 -20.41 -20.54
C ARG A 251 10.35 -19.67 -20.93
N VAL A 252 10.17 -18.57 -21.64
CA VAL A 252 11.24 -17.66 -22.05
C VAL A 252 11.06 -16.34 -21.33
N ARG A 253 12.15 -15.80 -20.79
CA ARG A 253 12.21 -14.47 -20.18
C ARG A 253 13.20 -13.61 -20.95
N TYR A 254 12.75 -12.46 -21.42
CA TYR A 254 13.61 -11.34 -21.77
C TYR A 254 13.67 -10.37 -20.59
N ARG A 255 14.87 -10.08 -20.12
CA ARG A 255 15.10 -9.15 -19.01
C ARG A 255 16.00 -8.02 -19.47
N LYS A 256 15.57 -6.78 -19.26
CA LYS A 256 16.42 -5.60 -19.36
C LYS A 256 16.78 -5.16 -17.96
N THR A 257 18.01 -5.46 -17.56
CA THR A 257 18.55 -5.00 -16.28
C THR A 257 18.76 -3.49 -16.39
N GLY A 258 18.00 -2.71 -15.65
CA GLY A 258 18.26 -1.27 -15.58
C GLY A 258 19.51 -0.97 -14.76
N ALA A 259 20.01 0.27 -14.85
CA ALA A 259 21.14 0.73 -14.02
C ALA A 259 20.84 0.68 -12.50
N LYS A 260 19.57 0.57 -12.13
CA LYS A 260 19.06 0.38 -10.76
C LYS A 260 18.02 -0.74 -10.76
N PRO A 261 17.81 -1.46 -9.64
CA PRO A 261 16.79 -2.51 -9.54
C PRO A 261 15.39 -2.05 -9.94
N PHE A 262 15.02 -0.81 -9.62
CA PHE A 262 13.71 -0.22 -9.92
C PHE A 262 13.50 0.18 -11.39
N PHE A 263 14.50 -0.04 -12.25
CA PHE A 263 14.41 0.19 -13.69
C PHE A 263 14.27 -1.10 -14.49
N GLU A 264 14.16 -2.23 -13.80
CA GLU A 264 14.02 -3.53 -14.42
C GLU A 264 12.71 -3.64 -15.21
N GLN A 265 12.83 -4.21 -16.40
CA GLN A 265 11.72 -4.58 -17.28
C GLN A 265 11.88 -6.04 -17.67
N GLN A 266 10.76 -6.76 -17.71
CA GLN A 266 10.73 -8.17 -18.07
C GLN A 266 9.58 -8.44 -19.05
N VAL A 267 9.84 -9.32 -20.00
CA VAL A 267 8.83 -9.97 -20.83
C VAL A 267 8.98 -11.46 -20.61
N ILE A 268 7.92 -12.14 -20.19
CA ILE A 268 7.92 -13.58 -19.98
C ILE A 268 6.77 -14.18 -20.77
N TYR A 269 7.04 -15.23 -21.53
CA TYR A 269 5.98 -15.97 -22.23
C TYR A 269 6.30 -17.47 -22.29
N ASP A 270 5.26 -18.27 -22.52
CA ASP A 270 5.37 -19.70 -22.74
C ASP A 270 5.34 -19.99 -24.25
N GLU A 271 6.40 -20.61 -24.80
CA GLU A 271 6.54 -20.85 -26.25
C GLU A 271 5.48 -21.79 -26.83
N LYS A 272 4.78 -22.59 -26.00
CA LYS A 272 3.74 -23.51 -26.48
C LYS A 272 2.38 -22.81 -26.60
N THR A 273 2.02 -22.03 -25.60
CA THR A 273 0.70 -21.40 -25.51
C THR A 273 0.69 -19.96 -25.98
N MET A 274 1.88 -19.36 -26.10
CA MET A 274 2.12 -17.94 -26.33
C MET A 274 1.44 -17.01 -25.31
N ARG A 275 0.91 -17.55 -24.21
CA ARG A 275 0.49 -16.76 -23.05
C ARG A 275 1.73 -16.17 -22.39
N GLY A 276 1.60 -14.94 -21.90
CA GLY A 276 2.70 -14.27 -21.24
C GLY A 276 2.29 -13.04 -20.47
N ILE A 277 3.32 -12.37 -19.97
CA ILE A 277 3.24 -11.20 -19.13
C ILE A 277 4.34 -10.21 -19.51
N ILE A 278 4.03 -8.93 -19.48
CA ILE A 278 5.01 -7.84 -19.48
C ILE A 278 5.01 -7.20 -18.08
N ILE A 279 6.19 -6.91 -17.54
CA ILE A 279 6.36 -6.46 -16.16
C ILE A 279 7.38 -5.31 -16.13
N ALA A 280 7.10 -4.28 -15.35
CA ALA A 280 8.03 -3.20 -15.05
C ALA A 280 7.92 -2.75 -13.59
N ARG A 281 8.99 -2.19 -13.03
CA ARG A 281 9.01 -1.66 -11.65
C ARG A 281 8.55 -0.19 -11.52
N ARG A 282 7.89 0.34 -12.56
CA ARG A 282 7.28 1.68 -12.66
C ARG A 282 6.18 1.67 -13.72
N ALA A 283 5.10 2.42 -13.51
CA ALA A 283 3.98 2.53 -14.45
C ALA A 283 4.43 3.10 -15.80
N SER A 284 5.25 4.16 -15.79
CA SER A 284 5.77 4.77 -17.02
C SER A 284 6.62 3.82 -17.86
N TYR A 285 7.28 2.85 -17.23
CA TYR A 285 8.07 1.84 -17.92
C TYR A 285 7.20 0.71 -18.45
N LEU A 286 6.12 0.36 -17.76
CA LEU A 286 5.13 -0.57 -18.31
C LEU A 286 4.49 -0.01 -19.58
N VAL A 287 4.14 1.29 -19.60
CA VAL A 287 3.60 1.96 -20.80
C VAL A 287 4.60 1.87 -21.96
N LYS A 288 5.86 2.24 -21.73
CA LYS A 288 6.92 2.15 -22.75
C LYS A 288 7.13 0.72 -23.25
N LEU A 289 7.13 -0.25 -22.33
CA LEU A 289 7.29 -1.66 -22.68
C LEU A 289 6.10 -2.17 -23.51
N ALA A 290 4.87 -1.82 -23.12
CA ALA A 290 3.67 -2.17 -23.86
C ALA A 290 3.71 -1.61 -25.30
N SER A 291 4.12 -0.34 -25.48
CA SER A 291 4.30 0.25 -26.81
C SER A 291 5.38 -0.46 -27.64
N LEU A 292 6.47 -0.91 -27.01
CA LEU A 292 7.51 -1.66 -27.74
C LEU A 292 6.99 -2.98 -28.30
N VAL A 293 6.12 -3.67 -27.58
CA VAL A 293 5.60 -4.99 -27.98
C VAL A 293 4.17 -4.93 -28.56
N GLU A 294 3.62 -3.76 -28.83
CA GLU A 294 2.22 -3.58 -29.23
C GLU A 294 1.82 -4.40 -30.47
N ASN A 295 2.75 -4.58 -31.41
CA ASN A 295 2.52 -5.32 -32.65
C ASN A 295 2.46 -6.84 -32.44
N VAL A 296 2.91 -7.33 -31.29
CA VAL A 296 2.96 -8.77 -30.98
C VAL A 296 2.27 -9.14 -29.68
N PHE A 297 1.88 -8.20 -28.83
CA PHE A 297 1.29 -8.49 -27.53
C PHE A 297 -0.13 -7.94 -27.45
N ALA A 298 -1.09 -8.84 -27.29
CA ALA A 298 -2.48 -8.52 -27.03
C ALA A 298 -2.77 -8.71 -25.53
N PRO A 299 -2.95 -7.62 -24.74
CA PRO A 299 -3.25 -7.71 -23.32
C PRO A 299 -4.67 -8.22 -23.06
N ASP A 300 -4.86 -8.95 -21.96
CA ASP A 300 -6.20 -9.33 -21.49
C ASP A 300 -6.98 -8.10 -20.99
N SER A 301 -8.31 -8.12 -21.13
CA SER A 301 -9.19 -7.01 -20.72
C SER A 301 -9.14 -6.70 -19.22
N GLU A 302 -8.80 -7.67 -18.38
CA GLU A 302 -8.62 -7.52 -16.92
C GLU A 302 -7.14 -7.69 -16.49
N GLY A 303 -6.21 -7.72 -17.45
CA GLY A 303 -4.83 -8.21 -17.24
C GLY A 303 -3.85 -7.20 -16.63
N GLU A 304 -4.24 -5.94 -16.46
CA GLU A 304 -3.37 -4.92 -15.87
C GLU A 304 -3.40 -4.97 -14.34
N GLY A 305 -2.24 -5.22 -13.74
CA GLY A 305 -2.06 -5.23 -12.30
C GLY A 305 -0.95 -4.28 -11.87
N SER A 306 -1.06 -3.77 -10.65
CA SER A 306 -0.01 -3.00 -10.00
C SER A 306 0.06 -3.39 -8.53
N ALA A 307 1.26 -3.40 -7.98
CA ALA A 307 1.50 -3.56 -6.55
C ALA A 307 2.60 -2.62 -6.09
N SER A 308 2.28 -1.74 -5.15
CA SER A 308 3.31 -1.01 -4.40
C SER A 308 4.21 -2.00 -3.66
N ILE A 309 5.42 -1.59 -3.31
CA ILE A 309 6.32 -2.45 -2.50
C ILE A 309 5.65 -2.83 -1.17
N MET A 310 4.86 -1.92 -0.60
CA MET A 310 4.16 -2.15 0.66
C MET A 310 3.03 -3.16 0.51
N LEU A 311 2.30 -3.13 -0.60
CA LEU A 311 1.33 -4.17 -0.93
C LEU A 311 2.02 -5.54 -1.11
N GLU A 312 3.17 -5.60 -1.77
CA GLU A 312 3.92 -6.86 -1.90
C GLU A 312 4.31 -7.44 -0.54
N ILE A 313 4.86 -6.60 0.36
CA ILE A 313 5.21 -7.01 1.73
C ILE A 313 3.97 -7.45 2.50
N ALA A 314 2.86 -6.72 2.40
CA ALA A 314 1.61 -7.10 3.05
C ALA A 314 1.13 -8.48 2.59
N LEU A 315 1.15 -8.74 1.28
CA LEU A 315 0.77 -10.03 0.71
C LEU A 315 1.67 -11.16 1.22
N THR A 316 3.00 -11.01 1.16
CA THR A 316 3.94 -12.09 1.52
C THR A 316 4.07 -12.32 3.02
N ASP A 317 4.13 -11.24 3.80
CA ASP A 317 4.56 -11.31 5.20
C ASP A 317 3.38 -11.41 6.15
N ILE A 318 2.25 -10.82 5.79
CA ILE A 318 1.03 -10.81 6.61
C ILE A 318 0.03 -11.81 6.07
N PHE A 319 -0.37 -11.69 4.80
CA PHE A 319 -1.43 -12.52 4.23
C PHE A 319 -0.94 -13.93 3.86
N ARG A 320 0.39 -14.11 3.74
CA ARG A 320 1.05 -15.33 3.29
C ARG A 320 0.58 -15.78 1.90
N THR A 321 0.26 -14.81 1.06
CA THR A 321 -0.09 -14.99 -0.35
C THR A 321 0.99 -14.38 -1.24
N LYS A 322 0.91 -14.63 -2.55
CA LYS A 322 1.87 -14.13 -3.52
C LYS A 322 1.16 -13.20 -4.51
N PRO A 323 1.77 -12.07 -4.90
CA PRO A 323 1.30 -11.29 -6.03
C PRO A 323 1.10 -12.16 -7.27
N ALA A 324 0.05 -11.88 -8.05
CA ALA A 324 -0.33 -12.71 -9.21
C ALA A 324 0.82 -12.90 -10.22
N TYR A 325 1.60 -11.83 -10.47
CA TYR A 325 2.74 -11.87 -11.40
C TYR A 325 3.82 -12.90 -11.00
N GLN A 326 3.91 -13.29 -9.71
CA GLN A 326 4.91 -14.26 -9.26
C GLN A 326 4.68 -15.66 -9.83
N THR A 327 3.48 -15.96 -10.33
CA THR A 327 3.23 -17.20 -11.09
C THR A 327 4.11 -17.30 -12.34
N TRP A 328 4.52 -16.16 -12.90
CA TRP A 328 5.40 -16.04 -14.04
C TRP A 328 6.87 -15.87 -13.66
N THR A 329 7.18 -15.02 -12.68
CA THR A 329 8.57 -14.66 -12.34
C THR A 329 9.27 -15.67 -11.43
N ALA A 330 8.55 -16.32 -10.51
CA ALA A 330 9.15 -17.15 -9.47
C ALA A 330 10.06 -18.30 -9.97
N PRO A 331 9.77 -18.99 -11.08
CA PRO A 331 10.70 -19.99 -11.62
C PRO A 331 12.06 -19.40 -11.97
N PHE A 332 12.06 -18.21 -12.58
CA PHE A 332 13.30 -17.56 -12.97
C PHE A 332 14.02 -16.91 -11.79
N GLU A 333 13.28 -16.36 -10.83
CA GLU A 333 13.87 -15.83 -9.58
C GLU A 333 14.62 -16.91 -8.81
N ARG A 334 14.03 -18.12 -8.67
CA ARG A 334 14.72 -19.26 -8.04
C ARG A 334 16.00 -19.66 -8.77
N GLU A 335 15.98 -19.62 -10.09
CA GLU A 335 17.14 -19.95 -10.91
C GLU A 335 18.23 -18.87 -10.81
N ASP A 336 17.84 -17.60 -10.77
CA ASP A 336 18.75 -16.48 -10.53
C ASP A 336 19.40 -16.59 -9.14
N GLU A 337 18.61 -16.90 -8.10
CA GLU A 337 19.10 -17.12 -6.74
C GLU A 337 20.06 -18.31 -6.67
N ARG A 338 19.76 -19.42 -7.37
CA ARG A 338 20.64 -20.59 -7.44
C ARG A 338 21.98 -20.21 -8.07
N LYS A 339 21.96 -19.56 -9.24
CA LYS A 339 23.17 -19.07 -9.92
C LYS A 339 23.97 -18.12 -9.03
N GLN A 340 23.30 -17.21 -8.33
CA GLN A 340 23.96 -16.28 -7.42
C GLN A 340 24.59 -16.99 -6.22
N LYS A 341 23.92 -17.98 -5.63
CA LYS A 341 24.47 -18.81 -4.54
C LYS A 341 25.71 -19.58 -4.98
N GLU A 342 25.69 -20.17 -6.17
CA GLU A 342 26.86 -20.86 -6.73
C GLU A 342 28.03 -19.91 -6.99
N LEU A 343 27.74 -18.72 -7.51
CA LEU A 343 28.74 -17.69 -7.77
C LEU A 343 29.35 -17.16 -6.46
N ASN A 344 28.52 -17.00 -5.42
CA ASN A 344 28.98 -16.63 -4.08
C ASN A 344 29.81 -17.74 -3.43
N ALA A 345 29.43 -19.02 -3.57
CA ALA A 345 30.16 -20.16 -3.04
C ALA A 345 31.57 -20.30 -3.64
N ARG A 346 31.77 -19.84 -4.88
CA ARG A 346 33.08 -19.79 -5.54
C ARG A 346 33.99 -18.67 -5.02
N SER A 347 33.51 -17.79 -4.13
CA SER A 347 34.30 -16.69 -3.56
C SER A 347 33.91 -16.41 -2.10
N PRO A 348 34.25 -17.30 -1.15
CA PRO A 348 33.83 -17.18 0.26
C PRO A 348 34.26 -15.86 0.92
N GLY A 349 35.51 -15.44 0.68
CA GLY A 349 36.04 -14.18 1.22
C GLY A 349 35.27 -12.92 0.75
N ARG A 350 34.54 -12.99 -0.37
CA ARG A 350 33.69 -11.90 -0.83
C ARG A 350 32.44 -11.75 0.04
N GLN A 351 31.88 -12.84 0.56
CA GLN A 351 30.71 -12.79 1.43
C GLN A 351 31.06 -12.23 2.81
N GLU A 352 32.18 -12.65 3.38
CA GLU A 352 32.69 -12.11 4.65
C GLU A 352 32.97 -10.60 4.53
N ASN A 353 33.68 -10.18 3.47
CA ASN A 353 33.93 -8.78 3.21
C ASN A 353 32.63 -7.96 3.00
N LEU A 354 31.63 -8.51 2.30
CA LEU A 354 30.33 -7.86 2.12
C LEU A 354 29.55 -7.76 3.44
N ALA A 355 29.61 -8.77 4.31
CA ALA A 355 28.96 -8.74 5.61
C ALA A 355 29.58 -7.68 6.53
N VAL A 356 30.91 -7.60 6.53
CA VAL A 356 31.67 -6.55 7.25
C VAL A 356 31.31 -5.16 6.71
N LEU A 357 31.31 -4.98 5.38
CA LEU A 357 30.89 -3.73 4.72
C LEU A 357 29.46 -3.32 5.10
N ASN A 358 28.50 -4.24 5.03
CA ASN A 358 27.10 -3.96 5.35
C ASN A 358 26.91 -3.56 6.81
N THR A 359 27.65 -4.19 7.73
CA THR A 359 27.58 -3.87 9.16
C THR A 359 28.21 -2.52 9.45
N ALA A 360 29.38 -2.22 8.85
CA ALA A 360 30.02 -0.92 8.94
C ALA A 360 29.14 0.20 8.35
N MET A 361 28.46 -0.06 7.23
CA MET A 361 27.52 0.90 6.63
C MET A 361 26.34 1.22 7.54
N LYS A 362 25.79 0.25 8.28
CA LYS A 362 24.71 0.51 9.24
C LYS A 362 25.13 1.51 10.32
N ASP A 363 26.36 1.39 10.82
CA ASP A 363 26.91 2.32 11.81
C ASP A 363 27.23 3.70 11.22
N LEU A 364 27.40 3.79 9.90
CA LEU A 364 27.61 5.06 9.19
C LEU A 364 26.32 5.83 8.91
N LEU A 365 25.16 5.15 8.84
CA LEU A 365 23.88 5.79 8.48
C LEU A 365 23.53 7.03 9.34
N PRO A 366 23.70 7.03 10.68
CA PRO A 366 23.41 8.21 11.48
C PRO A 366 24.24 9.44 11.09
N TYR A 367 25.51 9.23 10.72
CA TYR A 367 26.44 10.28 10.29
C TYR A 367 26.07 10.83 8.91
N ILE A 368 25.72 9.94 7.98
CA ILE A 368 25.23 10.30 6.65
C ILE A 368 23.95 11.15 6.76
N ASN A 369 23.00 10.72 7.60
CA ASN A 369 21.73 11.42 7.80
C ASN A 369 21.90 12.77 8.52
N ALA A 370 22.87 12.88 9.43
CA ALA A 370 23.18 14.11 10.16
C ALA A 370 24.14 15.06 9.39
N GLY A 371 24.68 14.63 8.24
CA GLY A 371 25.70 15.37 7.49
C GLY A 371 27.03 15.55 8.24
N SER A 372 27.31 14.69 9.23
CA SER A 372 28.46 14.79 10.13
C SER A 372 29.53 13.75 9.82
N VAL A 373 30.80 14.08 10.09
CA VAL A 373 31.92 13.18 9.78
C VAL A 373 32.08 12.10 10.87
N PRO A 374 32.12 10.81 10.51
CA PRO A 374 32.35 9.73 11.47
C PRO A 374 33.81 9.64 11.90
N ASP A 375 34.08 9.05 13.07
CA ASP A 375 35.43 8.66 13.46
C ASP A 375 35.84 7.39 12.71
N TRP A 376 36.58 7.58 11.61
CA TRP A 376 37.05 6.50 10.75
C TRP A 376 37.98 5.51 11.46
N ALA A 377 38.77 5.96 12.44
CA ALA A 377 39.70 5.08 13.15
C ALA A 377 38.94 4.18 14.13
N ALA A 378 37.96 4.72 14.84
CA ALA A 378 37.07 3.94 15.69
C ALA A 378 36.24 2.95 14.88
N LEU A 379 35.71 3.37 13.72
CA LEU A 379 34.93 2.51 12.82
C LEU A 379 35.78 1.35 12.26
N ALA A 380 37.01 1.65 11.80
CA ALA A 380 37.94 0.65 11.30
C ALA A 380 38.30 -0.40 12.35
N LYS A 381 38.55 0.04 13.59
CA LYS A 381 38.85 -0.85 14.71
C LYS A 381 37.63 -1.71 15.10
N LYS A 382 36.44 -1.12 15.15
CA LYS A 382 35.19 -1.81 15.55
C LYS A 382 34.85 -2.97 14.62
N HIS A 383 35.05 -2.79 13.31
CA HIS A 383 34.68 -3.79 12.29
C HIS A 383 35.87 -4.54 11.70
N ALA A 384 37.06 -4.39 12.28
CA ALA A 384 38.31 -4.98 11.78
C ALA A 384 38.53 -4.74 10.27
N LEU A 385 38.28 -3.51 9.81
CA LEU A 385 38.34 -3.17 8.40
C LEU A 385 39.79 -3.19 7.88
N SER A 386 40.02 -3.89 6.77
CA SER A 386 41.27 -3.72 6.02
C SER A 386 41.37 -2.29 5.46
N PRO A 387 42.58 -1.77 5.19
CA PRO A 387 42.75 -0.43 4.60
C PRO A 387 41.94 -0.24 3.30
N GLU A 388 41.96 -1.24 2.43
CA GLU A 388 41.21 -1.25 1.16
C GLU A 388 39.68 -1.18 1.37
N THR A 389 39.18 -1.89 2.39
CA THR A 389 37.75 -1.88 2.74
C THR A 389 37.34 -0.53 3.35
N LEU A 390 38.20 0.05 4.19
CA LEU A 390 37.99 1.36 4.79
C LEU A 390 37.94 2.47 3.73
N ASP A 391 38.83 2.44 2.74
CA ASP A 391 38.84 3.44 1.67
C ASP A 391 37.61 3.29 0.75
N THR A 392 37.16 2.06 0.51
CA THR A 392 35.87 1.80 -0.16
C THR A 392 34.70 2.41 0.62
N LEU A 393 34.68 2.25 1.94
CA LEU A 393 33.64 2.83 2.82
C LEU A 393 33.65 4.35 2.82
N LYS A 394 34.84 4.98 2.88
CA LYS A 394 34.98 6.44 2.78
C LYS A 394 34.44 6.97 1.45
N ALA A 395 34.82 6.34 0.33
CA ALA A 395 34.35 6.73 -0.99
C ALA A 395 32.82 6.60 -1.13
N LEU A 396 32.24 5.53 -0.56
CA LEU A 396 30.79 5.34 -0.50
C LEU A 396 30.11 6.42 0.36
N TYR A 397 30.66 6.71 1.53
CA TYR A 397 30.17 7.78 2.42
C TYR A 397 30.19 9.14 1.72
N ASP A 398 31.31 9.52 1.10
CA ASP A 398 31.44 10.81 0.40
C ASP A 398 30.44 10.92 -0.76
N SER A 399 30.26 9.83 -1.53
CA SER A 399 29.27 9.78 -2.60
C SER A 399 27.83 9.93 -2.11
N MET A 400 27.50 9.37 -0.94
CA MET A 400 26.17 9.46 -0.35
C MET A 400 25.93 10.82 0.32
N ALA A 401 26.89 11.33 1.08
CA ALA A 401 26.84 12.65 1.71
C ALA A 401 26.70 13.77 0.66
N ALA A 402 27.37 13.65 -0.49
CA ALA A 402 27.25 14.60 -1.60
C ALA A 402 25.87 14.59 -2.30
N LYS A 403 25.10 13.51 -2.18
CA LYS A 403 23.74 13.42 -2.77
C LYS A 403 22.63 13.90 -1.84
N LEU A 404 22.94 14.06 -0.55
CA LEU A 404 22.01 14.56 0.47
C LEU A 404 22.21 16.06 0.75
N ARG A 405 23.31 16.64 0.25
CA ARG A 405 23.54 18.09 0.16
C ARG A 405 23.07 18.60 -1.20
#